data_AF-A0A7X5VBP4-F1
#
_entry.id   AF-A0A7X5VBP4-F1
#
_cell.length_a   1.000
_cell.length_b   1.000
_cell.length_c   1.000
_cell.angle_alpha   90.00
_cell.angle_beta   90.00
_cell.angle_gamma   90.00
#
_symmetry.space_group_name_H-M   'P 1'
#
loop_
_entity.id
_entity.type
_entity.pdbx_description
1 polymer ?
#
loop_
_entity_poly.entity_id
_entity_poly.type
_entity_poly.pdbx_seq_one_letter_code
_entity_poly.pdbx_strand_id
1 'polypeptide(L)'
;MSRRVSLPGASELFGGAAPKQTRPEKRTTTDGPPASTVRSRTTVVDDRKSSGRIRHDTKITVYVTEEELLGLEQTRLALRAEHGLTADRGRIVREAIDVLLADFVDHGPDSVLVRRLKASE
;
A
#
# COMPACT_ATOMS: atom_id res chain seq x y z
N MET A 1 -25.30 34.98 24.54
CA MET A 1 -25.65 35.21 23.12
C MET A 1 -24.44 34.90 22.26
N SER A 2 -24.23 33.64 21.89
CA SER A 2 -23.03 33.23 21.14
C SER A 2 -23.33 33.19 19.65
N ARG A 3 -22.88 34.20 18.90
CA ARG A 3 -22.95 34.21 17.43
C ARG A 3 -21.99 33.14 16.89
N ARG A 4 -22.54 32.09 16.28
CA ARG A 4 -21.74 31.19 15.45
C ARG A 4 -21.39 31.92 14.15
N VAL A 5 -20.10 32.13 13.92
CA VAL A 5 -19.59 32.61 12.64
C VAL A 5 -19.65 31.44 11.66
N SER A 6 -20.32 31.63 10.53
CA SER A 6 -20.39 30.65 9.44
C SER A 6 -19.13 30.75 8.60
N LEU A 7 -18.40 29.65 8.45
CA LEU A 7 -17.29 29.55 7.50
C LEU A 7 -17.83 29.21 6.11
N PRO A 8 -17.24 29.75 5.03
CA PRO A 8 -17.64 29.45 3.66
C PRO A 8 -17.45 27.97 3.32
N GLY A 9 -18.43 27.40 2.61
CA GLY A 9 -18.44 25.98 2.24
C GLY A 9 -17.41 25.66 1.15
N ALA A 10 -17.04 24.39 1.01
CA ALA A 10 -16.07 23.93 -0.01
C ALA A 10 -16.46 24.33 -1.45
N SER A 11 -17.77 24.40 -1.73
CA SER A 11 -18.31 24.86 -3.02
C SER A 11 -18.03 26.33 -3.34
N GLU A 12 -17.72 27.16 -2.34
CA GLU A 12 -17.29 28.56 -2.53
C GLU A 12 -15.78 28.69 -2.67
N LEU A 13 -15.02 27.78 -2.03
CA LEU A 13 -13.55 27.76 -2.11
C LEU A 13 -13.03 27.24 -3.44
N PHE A 14 -13.71 26.24 -4.01
CA PHE A 14 -13.32 25.61 -5.26
C PHE A 14 -14.30 26.03 -6.37
N GLY A 15 -14.22 27.30 -6.76
CA GLY A 15 -15.04 27.89 -7.83
C GLY A 15 -15.01 27.06 -9.11
N GLY A 16 -16.06 26.27 -9.32
CA GLY A 16 -16.24 25.44 -10.50
C GLY A 16 -17.65 24.84 -10.44
N ALA A 17 -18.51 25.28 -11.35
CA ALA A 17 -19.91 24.89 -11.43
C ALA A 17 -20.09 23.37 -11.31
N ALA A 18 -20.63 22.91 -10.18
CA ALA A 18 -21.09 21.54 -10.04
C ALA A 18 -22.26 21.32 -11.02
N PRO A 19 -22.21 20.32 -11.92
CA PRO A 19 -23.35 20.01 -12.74
C PRO A 19 -24.45 19.47 -11.81
N LYS A 20 -25.66 20.03 -11.96
CA LYS A 20 -26.86 19.56 -11.25
C LYS A 20 -27.06 18.07 -11.56
N GLN A 21 -26.75 17.19 -10.61
CA GLN A 21 -27.27 15.83 -10.62
C GLN A 21 -28.76 15.90 -10.26
N THR A 22 -29.59 16.12 -11.27
CA THR A 22 -31.01 15.78 -11.21
C THR A 22 -31.12 14.27 -11.00
N ARG A 23 -31.47 13.87 -9.78
CA ARG A 23 -31.90 12.50 -9.46
C ARG A 23 -33.25 12.25 -10.16
N PRO A 24 -33.37 11.31 -11.11
CA PRO A 24 -34.67 10.97 -11.66
C PRO A 24 -35.26 9.82 -10.83
N GLU A 25 -36.36 10.10 -10.14
CA GLU A 25 -37.35 9.06 -9.84
C GLU A 25 -38.08 8.67 -11.13
N LYS A 26 -38.12 7.38 -11.48
CA LYS A 26 -39.26 6.71 -12.14
C LYS A 26 -39.00 5.21 -12.18
N ARG A 27 -39.83 4.35 -11.58
CA ARG A 27 -41.16 3.89 -12.02
C ARG A 27 -41.16 3.35 -13.47
N THR A 28 -41.14 2.02 -13.57
CA THR A 28 -41.74 1.10 -14.56
C THR A 28 -42.22 1.67 -15.92
N THR A 29 -41.70 1.14 -17.04
CA THR A 29 -42.42 0.38 -18.12
C THR A 29 -41.57 0.25 -19.41
N THR A 30 -41.47 -0.99 -19.93
CA THR A 30 -41.41 -1.50 -21.33
C THR A 30 -40.70 -0.77 -22.49
N ASP A 31 -39.76 -1.52 -23.09
CA ASP A 31 -39.56 -1.87 -24.53
C ASP A 31 -38.94 -0.88 -25.56
N GLY A 32 -37.98 -1.39 -26.36
CA GLY A 32 -37.51 -0.84 -27.66
C GLY A 32 -36.12 -0.13 -27.74
N PRO A 33 -35.17 -0.54 -28.64
CA PRO A 33 -33.79 -0.01 -28.78
C PRO A 33 -33.63 1.04 -29.92
N PRO A 34 -32.50 1.80 -30.04
CA PRO A 34 -31.38 1.35 -30.89
C PRO A 34 -29.95 1.86 -30.49
N ALA A 35 -28.98 1.38 -31.26
CA ALA A 35 -27.52 1.42 -31.13
C ALA A 35 -26.82 2.79 -31.22
N SER A 36 -25.60 2.88 -30.65
CA SER A 36 -24.44 3.49 -31.33
C SER A 36 -23.12 3.25 -30.57
N THR A 37 -22.17 2.72 -31.33
CA THR A 37 -20.74 2.51 -31.14
C THR A 37 -19.93 3.65 -30.51
N VAL A 38 -19.01 3.35 -29.57
CA VAL A 38 -17.66 3.96 -29.53
C VAL A 38 -16.64 2.98 -28.96
N ARG A 39 -15.54 2.79 -29.71
CA ARG A 39 -14.36 1.98 -29.41
C ARG A 39 -13.66 2.50 -28.14
N SER A 40 -13.33 1.61 -27.20
CA SER A 40 -12.34 1.94 -26.16
C SER A 40 -11.18 0.95 -26.18
N ARG A 41 -10.01 1.55 -26.38
CA ARG A 41 -8.66 0.99 -26.49
C ARG A 41 -8.42 -0.22 -25.62
N THR A 42 -7.94 -1.29 -26.24
CA THR A 42 -7.15 -2.35 -25.61
C THR A 42 -5.93 -1.72 -24.94
N THR A 43 -6.05 -1.37 -23.65
CA THR A 43 -4.88 -1.16 -22.81
C THR A 43 -4.32 -2.53 -22.50
N VAL A 44 -3.21 -2.87 -23.16
CA VAL A 44 -2.34 -3.97 -22.75
C VAL A 44 -1.78 -3.57 -21.39
N VAL A 45 -2.52 -3.92 -20.33
CA VAL A 45 -1.98 -3.94 -18.97
C VAL A 45 -1.01 -5.11 -18.97
N ASP A 46 0.26 -4.76 -19.13
CA ASP A 46 1.43 -5.57 -18.81
C ASP A 46 1.16 -6.24 -17.46
N ASP A 47 0.80 -7.52 -17.54
CA ASP A 47 0.40 -8.40 -16.45
C ASP A 47 1.69 -8.76 -15.67
N ARG A 48 2.31 -7.73 -15.09
CA ARG A 48 3.45 -7.86 -14.20
C ARG A 48 2.91 -8.60 -12.99
N LYS A 49 3.04 -9.93 -13.07
CA LYS A 49 2.75 -10.90 -12.01
C LYS A 49 3.09 -10.26 -10.68
N SER A 50 2.08 -9.70 -10.02
CA SER A 50 2.23 -9.22 -8.66
C SER A 50 2.43 -10.50 -7.85
N SER A 51 3.68 -10.82 -7.55
CA SER A 51 4.04 -11.89 -6.62
C SER A 51 3.11 -11.74 -5.41
N GLY A 52 2.28 -12.76 -5.19
CA GLY A 52 1.07 -12.67 -4.39
C GLY A 52 1.27 -11.97 -3.05
N ARG A 53 0.32 -11.10 -2.70
CA ARG A 53 0.22 -10.54 -1.36
C ARG A 53 -0.17 -11.65 -0.40
N ILE A 54 0.81 -12.20 0.31
CA ILE A 54 0.59 -13.13 1.41
C ILE A 54 -0.10 -12.35 2.54
N ARG A 55 -1.24 -12.87 3.01
CA ARG A 55 -1.97 -12.27 4.14
C ARG A 55 -1.33 -12.76 5.43
N HIS A 56 -0.80 -11.82 6.21
CA HIS A 56 -0.39 -12.06 7.60
C HIS A 56 -1.56 -11.66 8.51
N ASP A 57 -1.90 -12.53 9.45
CA ASP A 57 -3.00 -12.33 10.41
C ASP A 57 -2.55 -11.54 11.66
N THR A 58 -1.27 -11.65 12.01
CA THR A 58 -0.67 -11.06 13.18
C THR A 58 0.24 -9.89 12.79
N LYS A 59 0.24 -8.84 13.62
CA LYS A 59 1.05 -7.64 13.43
C LYS A 59 1.89 -7.35 14.67
N ILE A 60 3.15 -7.00 14.45
CA ILE A 60 4.04 -6.36 15.42
C ILE A 60 4.32 -4.92 14.98
N THR A 61 4.60 -4.03 15.93
CA THR A 61 5.01 -2.64 15.64
C THR A 61 6.42 -2.45 16.20
N VAL A 62 7.33 -1.94 15.38
CA VAL A 62 8.73 -1.73 15.75
C VAL A 62 9.07 -0.26 15.54
N TYR A 63 9.72 0.34 16.54
CA TYR A 63 10.33 1.66 16.40
C TYR A 63 11.73 1.50 15.85
N VAL A 64 12.06 2.29 14.84
CA VAL A 64 13.37 2.30 14.19
C VAL A 64 13.91 3.73 14.19
N THR A 65 15.23 3.84 14.20
CA THR A 65 15.94 5.09 14.00
C THR A 65 15.78 5.60 12.57
N GLU A 66 16.12 6.86 12.34
CA GLU A 66 16.12 7.45 10.99
C GLU A 66 17.11 6.74 10.06
N GLU A 67 18.30 6.40 10.59
CA GLU A 67 19.35 5.69 9.84
C GLU A 67 18.88 4.30 9.38
N GLU A 68 18.22 3.54 10.25
CA GLU A 68 17.67 2.22 9.92
C GLU A 68 16.55 2.32 8.87
N LEU A 69 15.68 3.32 8.98
CA LEU A 69 14.62 3.54 7.99
C LEU A 69 15.21 3.91 6.63
N LEU A 70 16.23 4.76 6.60
CA LEU A 70 16.94 5.15 5.39
C LEU A 70 17.64 3.95 4.74
N GLY A 71 18.32 3.12 5.55
CA GLY A 71 18.95 1.88 5.09
C GLY A 71 17.95 0.89 4.47
N LEU A 72 16.75 0.76 5.05
CA LEU A 72 15.66 -0.06 4.47
C LEU A 72 15.19 0.47 3.11
N GLU A 73 15.04 1.78 2.96
CA GLU A 73 14.62 2.37 1.68
C GLU A 73 15.69 2.26 0.59
N GLN A 74 16.96 2.46 0.94
CA GLN A 74 18.08 2.25 0.02
C GLN A 74 18.11 0.79 -0.45
N THR A 75 17.99 -0.16 0.48
CA THR A 75 17.94 -1.59 0.16
C THR A 75 16.78 -1.90 -0.78
N ARG A 76 15.59 -1.33 -0.54
CA ARG A 76 14.42 -1.51 -1.40
C ARG A 76 14.67 -1.02 -2.83
N LEU A 77 15.35 0.11 -2.99
CA LEU A 77 15.72 0.64 -4.30
C LEU A 77 16.79 -0.22 -5.00
N ALA A 78 17.80 -0.68 -4.26
CA ALA A 78 18.86 -1.55 -4.76
C ALA A 78 18.30 -2.90 -5.25
N LEU A 79 17.43 -3.55 -4.46
CA LEU A 79 16.75 -4.79 -4.86
C LEU A 79 16.01 -4.65 -6.20
N ARG A 80 15.38 -3.50 -6.43
CA ARG A 80 14.67 -3.24 -7.69
C ARG A 80 15.63 -2.96 -8.84
N ALA A 81 16.69 -2.18 -8.61
CA ALA A 81 17.62 -1.76 -9.64
C ALA A 81 18.53 -2.92 -10.09
N GLU A 82 19.05 -3.69 -9.14
CA GLU A 82 20.08 -4.70 -9.38
C GLU A 82 19.48 -6.09 -9.64
N HIS A 83 18.36 -6.42 -9.00
CA HIS A 83 17.76 -7.75 -9.06
C HIS A 83 16.35 -7.77 -9.68
N GLY A 84 15.79 -6.61 -10.04
CA GLY A 84 14.42 -6.52 -10.55
C GLY A 84 13.35 -6.90 -9.52
N LEU A 85 13.71 -7.02 -8.23
CA LEU A 85 12.83 -7.48 -7.18
C LEU A 85 12.05 -6.31 -6.58
N THR A 86 10.71 -6.42 -6.62
CA THR A 86 9.83 -5.47 -5.93
C THR A 86 9.46 -6.03 -4.56
N ALA A 87 9.97 -5.39 -3.51
CA ALA A 87 9.60 -5.65 -2.13
C ALA A 87 9.13 -4.36 -1.44
N ASP A 88 8.19 -4.48 -0.51
CA ASP A 88 7.89 -3.42 0.44
C ASP A 88 8.72 -3.60 1.72
N ARG A 89 8.66 -2.61 2.63
CA ARG A 89 9.39 -2.66 3.91
C ARG A 89 9.03 -3.90 4.73
N GLY A 90 7.73 -4.23 4.78
CA GLY A 90 7.25 -5.36 5.56
C GLY A 90 7.76 -6.69 5.01
N ARG A 91 7.84 -6.83 3.69
CA ARG A 91 8.43 -8.02 3.05
C ARG A 91 9.90 -8.15 3.41
N ILE A 92 10.69 -7.08 3.29
CA ILE A 92 12.12 -7.09 3.64
C ILE A 92 12.32 -7.50 5.11
N VAL A 93 11.54 -6.90 6.03
CA VAL A 93 11.62 -7.21 7.46
C VAL A 93 11.24 -8.66 7.74
N ARG A 94 10.21 -9.20 7.07
CA ARG A 94 9.83 -10.61 7.25
C ARG A 94 10.90 -11.58 6.76
N GLU A 95 11.49 -11.35 5.59
CA GLU A 95 12.61 -12.18 5.10
C GLU A 95 13.81 -12.13 6.07
N ALA A 96 14.11 -10.95 6.62
CA ALA A 96 15.17 -10.81 7.61
C ALA A 96 14.88 -11.59 8.91
N ILE A 97 13.62 -11.60 9.36
CA ILE A 97 13.19 -12.41 10.51
C ILE A 97 13.34 -13.89 10.19
N ASP A 98 12.88 -14.35 9.02
CA ASP A 98 12.96 -15.76 8.64
C ASP A 98 14.41 -16.27 8.57
N VAL A 99 15.31 -15.48 7.98
CA VAL A 99 16.76 -15.78 7.95
C VAL A 99 17.33 -15.88 9.36
N LEU A 100 16.97 -14.95 10.25
CA LEU A 100 17.47 -14.92 11.62
C LEU A 100 16.95 -16.08 12.47
N LEU A 101 15.68 -16.47 12.27
CA LEU A 101 15.08 -17.61 12.95
C LEU A 101 15.66 -18.93 12.44
N ALA A 102 15.90 -19.07 11.13
CA ALA A 102 16.57 -20.23 10.56
C ALA A 102 17.98 -20.40 11.15
N ASP A 103 18.77 -19.33 11.19
CA ASP A 103 20.11 -19.35 11.81
C ASP A 103 20.06 -19.79 13.28
N PHE A 104 19.06 -19.35 14.03
CA PHE A 104 18.89 -19.79 15.42
C PHE A 104 18.48 -21.25 15.55
N VAL A 105 17.63 -21.76 14.66
CA VAL A 105 17.25 -23.19 14.64
C VAL A 105 18.48 -24.06 14.34
N ASP A 106 19.31 -23.65 13.39
CA ASP A 106 20.45 -24.44 12.93
C ASP A 106 21.64 -24.40 13.91
N HIS A 107 21.89 -23.25 14.56
CA HIS A 107 23.10 -23.03 15.39
C HIS A 107 22.81 -22.86 16.89
N GLY A 108 21.56 -22.68 17.29
CA GLY A 108 21.15 -22.54 18.68
C GLY A 108 21.97 -21.47 19.44
N PRO A 109 22.72 -21.83 20.50
CA PRO A 109 23.51 -20.89 21.30
C PRO A 109 24.57 -20.09 20.53
N ASP A 110 25.05 -20.63 19.41
CA ASP A 110 26.11 -20.03 18.60
C ASP A 110 25.58 -19.13 17.47
N SER A 111 24.25 -18.97 17.39
CA SER A 111 23.60 -18.16 16.36
C SER A 111 24.01 -16.69 16.41
N VAL A 112 23.83 -16.00 15.29
CA VAL A 112 24.04 -14.55 15.19
C VAL A 112 23.12 -13.80 16.15
N LEU A 113 21.88 -14.26 16.31
CA LEU A 113 20.91 -13.66 17.23
C LEU A 113 21.42 -13.66 18.67
N VAL A 114 21.85 -14.82 19.19
CA VAL A 114 22.31 -14.95 20.58
C VAL A 114 23.56 -14.11 20.82
N ARG A 115 24.51 -14.13 19.87
CA ARG A 115 25.74 -13.34 19.97
C ARG A 115 25.48 -11.84 20.00
N ARG A 116 24.58 -11.32 19.17
CA ARG A 116 24.24 -9.89 19.14
C ARG A 116 23.53 -9.43 20.41
N LEU A 117 22.60 -10.22 20.93
CA LEU A 117 21.88 -9.89 22.15
C LEU A 117 22.83 -9.84 23.37
N LYS A 118 23.75 -10.80 23.49
CA LYS A 118 24.77 -10.79 24.56
C LYS A 118 25.74 -9.62 24.48
N ALA A 119 26.05 -9.12 23.29
CA ALA A 119 26.92 -7.96 23.10
C ALA A 119 26.22 -6.62 23.38
N SER A 120 24.89 -6.62 23.50
CA SER A 120 24.06 -5.44 23.72
C SER A 120 23.59 -5.31 25.18
N GLU A 121 23.86 -6.32 26.02
CA GLU A 121 23.77 -6.26 27.49
C GLU A 121 25.03 -5.63 28.09
#